data_AF-A0A2X4U9Z5-F1
#
_entry.id   AF-A0A2X4U9Z5-F1
#
_cell.length_a   1.000
_cell.length_b   1.000
_cell.length_c   1.000
_cell.angle_alpha   90.00
_cell.angle_beta   90.00
_cell.angle_gamma   90.00
#
_symmetry.space_group_name_H-M   'P 1'
#
loop_
_entity.id
_entity.type
_entity.pdbx_description
1 polymer ?
#
loop_
_entity_poly.entity_id
_entity_poly.type
_entity_poly.pdbx_seq_one_letter_code
_entity_poly.pdbx_strand_id
1 'polypeptide(L)'
;MNALQTFLDALAPGIDVVAGCEGMSEADLIAAGSPDKTAKELVRLHSSFFGTTAMTRMQRDAVTAARQRGHSLPTLNVIDRYARKARTLALGWQMRLELCRTSADTLAMEALAKKKLKELSKPPQPHGVSPAKLVVDNGDYCPFSCHR
;
A
#
# COMPACT_ATOMS: atom_id res chain seq x y z
N MET A 1 10.56 15.24 32.28
CA MET A 1 9.78 15.27 31.02
C MET A 1 8.66 16.28 31.20
N ASN A 2 8.42 17.20 30.26
CA ASN A 2 7.25 18.10 30.32
C ASN A 2 6.08 17.51 29.49
N ALA A 3 4.90 18.13 29.58
CA ALA A 3 3.72 17.64 28.86
C ALA A 3 3.91 17.59 27.34
N LEU A 4 4.57 18.59 26.76
CA LEU A 4 4.86 18.64 25.32
C LEU A 4 5.78 17.48 24.90
N GLN A 5 6.87 17.24 25.62
CA GLN A 5 7.82 16.17 25.31
C GLN A 5 7.16 14.80 25.46
N THR A 6 6.35 14.60 26.51
CA THR A 6 5.56 13.37 26.69
C THR A 6 4.63 13.13 25.52
N PHE A 7 3.96 14.19 25.04
CA PHE A 7 3.08 14.11 23.88
C PHE A 7 3.86 13.76 22.60
N LEU A 8 4.97 14.45 22.33
CA LEU A 8 5.79 14.20 21.14
C LEU A 8 6.38 12.79 21.12
N ASP A 9 6.87 12.30 22.26
CA ASP A 9 7.42 10.94 22.39
C ASP A 9 6.33 9.88 22.20
N ALA A 10 5.10 10.16 22.64
CA ALA A 10 3.95 9.27 22.44
C ALA A 10 3.45 9.23 20.98
N LEU A 11 3.79 10.20 20.14
CA LEU A 11 3.39 10.19 18.71
C LEU A 11 4.21 9.24 17.85
N ALA A 12 5.47 8.98 18.20
CA ALA A 12 6.40 8.17 17.41
C ALA A 12 6.03 6.67 17.31
N PRO A 13 5.64 5.97 18.40
CA PRO A 13 5.39 4.52 18.35
C PRO A 13 3.98 4.18 17.82
N GLY A 14 3.54 4.80 16.71
CA GLY A 14 2.16 4.68 16.24
C GLY A 14 1.71 3.25 15.96
N ILE A 15 2.59 2.39 15.41
CA ILE A 15 2.24 0.99 15.13
C ILE A 15 2.07 0.15 16.41
N ASP A 16 2.79 0.50 17.48
CA ASP A 16 2.69 -0.17 18.77
C ASP A 16 1.45 0.30 19.54
N VAL A 17 1.06 1.57 19.38
CA VAL A 17 -0.26 2.05 19.85
C VAL A 17 -1.39 1.27 19.17
N VAL A 18 -1.30 1.03 17.86
CA VAL A 18 -2.27 0.20 17.15
C VAL A 18 -2.26 -1.23 17.68
N ALA A 19 -1.09 -1.83 17.90
CA ALA A 19 -0.98 -3.18 18.45
C ALA A 19 -1.63 -3.32 19.85
N GLY A 20 -1.57 -2.27 20.67
CA GLY A 20 -2.20 -2.23 21.99
C GLY A 20 -3.74 -2.26 21.96
N CYS A 21 -4.37 -2.12 20.79
CA CYS A 21 -5.82 -2.21 20.65
C CYS A 21 -6.35 -3.64 20.55
N GLU A 22 -5.48 -4.66 20.66
CA GLU A 22 -5.88 -6.07 20.60
C GLU A 22 -7.00 -6.39 21.61
N GLY A 23 -8.08 -6.98 21.12
CA GLY A 23 -9.27 -7.29 21.94
C GLY A 23 -10.13 -6.11 22.38
N MET A 24 -9.79 -4.85 22.03
CA MET A 24 -10.59 -3.67 22.40
C MET A 24 -11.62 -3.31 21.32
N SER A 25 -12.84 -2.97 21.75
CA SER A 25 -13.85 -2.36 20.89
C SER A 25 -13.69 -0.83 20.81
N GLU A 26 -14.40 -0.20 19.86
CA GLU A 26 -14.46 1.27 19.76
C GLU A 26 -14.99 1.90 21.07
N ALA A 27 -15.98 1.25 21.71
CA ALA A 27 -16.54 1.70 22.98
C ALA A 27 -15.54 1.60 24.13
N ASP A 28 -14.72 0.53 24.17
CA ASP A 28 -13.69 0.36 25.20
C ASP A 28 -12.62 1.45 25.09
N LEU A 29 -12.21 1.79 23.87
CA LEU A 29 -11.26 2.88 23.61
C LEU A 29 -11.84 4.24 24.02
N ILE A 30 -13.13 4.49 23.74
CA ILE A 30 -13.81 5.72 24.17
C ILE A 30 -13.89 5.79 25.70
N ALA A 31 -14.26 4.69 26.36
CA ALA A 31 -14.28 4.61 27.83
C ALA A 31 -12.89 4.81 28.44
N ALA A 32 -11.82 4.42 27.74
CA ALA A 32 -10.44 4.67 28.10
C ALA A 32 -9.97 6.12 27.82
N GLY A 33 -10.85 7.00 27.32
CA GLY A 33 -10.57 8.42 27.10
C GLY A 33 -10.17 8.78 25.67
N SER A 34 -10.24 7.86 24.70
CA SER A 34 -10.05 8.21 23.29
C SER A 34 -11.23 9.03 22.76
N PRO A 35 -10.99 10.08 21.98
CA PRO A 35 -12.03 10.68 21.14
C PRO A 35 -12.64 9.62 20.21
N ASP A 36 -13.93 9.78 19.89
CA ASP A 36 -14.72 8.89 19.04
C ASP A 36 -14.06 8.59 17.69
N LYS A 37 -13.63 9.64 16.99
CA LYS A 37 -12.97 9.53 15.69
C LYS A 37 -11.63 8.80 15.80
N THR A 38 -10.89 9.06 16.86
CA THR A 38 -9.60 8.40 17.11
C THR A 38 -9.80 6.92 17.42
N ALA A 39 -10.81 6.57 18.23
CA ALA A 39 -11.14 5.18 18.55
C ALA A 39 -11.49 4.39 17.27
N LYS A 40 -12.35 4.96 16.42
CA LYS A 40 -12.71 4.37 15.13
C LYS A 40 -11.51 4.18 14.20
N GLU A 41 -10.59 5.14 14.17
CA GLU A 41 -9.36 5.04 13.39
C GLU A 41 -8.43 3.94 13.91
N LEU A 42 -8.28 3.82 15.23
CA LEU A 42 -7.46 2.81 15.89
C LEU A 42 -7.99 1.39 15.63
N VAL A 43 -9.29 1.14 15.82
CA VAL A 43 -9.89 -0.18 15.53
C VAL A 43 -9.70 -0.55 14.05
N ARG A 44 -9.87 0.41 13.14
CA ARG A 44 -9.63 0.18 11.71
C ARG A 44 -8.18 -0.17 11.42
N LEU A 45 -7.23 0.59 11.98
CA LEU A 45 -5.80 0.34 11.80
C LEU A 45 -5.40 -1.02 12.38
N HIS A 46 -5.97 -1.39 13.53
CA HIS A 46 -5.73 -2.70 14.15
C HIS A 46 -6.22 -3.82 13.24
N SER A 47 -7.45 -3.73 12.74
CA SER A 47 -8.00 -4.67 11.77
C SER A 47 -7.13 -4.78 10.50
N SER A 48 -6.61 -3.67 9.99
CA SER A 48 -5.73 -3.67 8.82
C SER A 48 -4.35 -4.29 9.07
N PHE A 49 -3.66 -3.90 10.15
CA PHE A 49 -2.25 -4.25 10.37
C PHE A 49 -2.04 -5.52 11.20
N PHE A 50 -3.02 -5.90 12.02
CA PHE A 50 -2.94 -7.06 12.91
C PHE A 50 -4.09 -8.07 12.71
N GLY A 51 -5.12 -7.73 11.92
CA GLY A 51 -6.18 -8.67 11.55
C GLY A 51 -5.74 -9.74 10.57
N THR A 52 -6.59 -10.74 10.36
CA THR A 52 -6.32 -11.87 9.46
C THR A 52 -6.21 -11.43 7.99
N THR A 53 -5.19 -11.89 7.27
CA THR A 53 -5.04 -11.63 5.84
C THR A 53 -4.30 -12.76 5.12
N ALA A 54 -4.55 -12.94 3.82
CA ALA A 54 -3.80 -13.89 3.00
C ALA A 54 -2.34 -13.44 2.76
N MET A 55 -2.02 -12.15 2.95
CA MET A 55 -0.69 -11.57 2.71
C MET A 55 0.14 -11.50 4.01
N THR A 56 0.11 -12.56 4.83
CA THR A 56 0.69 -12.58 6.19
C THR A 56 2.15 -12.14 6.25
N ARG A 57 2.99 -12.58 5.30
CA ARG A 57 4.40 -12.17 5.23
C ARG A 57 4.55 -10.67 4.98
N MET A 58 3.81 -10.11 4.03
CA MET A 58 3.87 -8.67 3.74
C MET A 58 3.33 -7.83 4.89
N GLN A 59 2.28 -8.30 5.56
CA GLN A 59 1.75 -7.67 6.77
C GLN A 59 2.81 -7.60 7.87
N ARG A 60 3.40 -8.74 8.23
CA ARG A 60 4.46 -8.80 9.25
C ARG A 60 5.65 -7.90 8.90
N ASP A 61 6.10 -7.93 7.65
CA ASP A 61 7.23 -7.13 7.19
C ASP A 61 6.88 -5.62 7.19
N ALA A 62 5.62 -5.25 6.91
CA ALA A 62 5.15 -3.87 6.97
C ALA A 62 5.06 -3.35 8.41
N VAL A 63 4.53 -4.16 9.34
CA VAL A 63 4.52 -3.85 10.78
C VAL A 63 5.95 -3.65 11.30
N THR A 64 6.86 -4.55 10.93
CA THR A 64 8.28 -4.45 11.32
C THR A 64 8.91 -3.16 10.79
N ALA A 65 8.68 -2.83 9.51
CA ALA A 65 9.19 -1.61 8.91
C ALA A 65 8.60 -0.35 9.56
N ALA A 66 7.29 -0.34 9.85
CA ALA A 66 6.64 0.78 10.52
C ALA A 66 7.19 1.02 11.93
N ARG A 67 7.48 -0.05 12.67
CA ARG A 67 8.12 0.03 13.99
C ARG A 67 9.53 0.59 13.89
N GLN A 68 10.34 0.09 12.96
CA GLN A 68 11.72 0.57 12.75
C GLN A 68 11.79 2.04 12.32
N ARG A 69 10.78 2.54 11.61
CA ARG A 69 10.70 3.94 11.16
C ARG A 69 10.05 4.89 12.18
N GLY A 70 9.39 4.37 13.22
CA GLY A 70 8.63 5.20 14.14
C GLY A 70 7.48 5.93 13.46
N HIS A 71 6.73 5.22 12.60
CA HIS A 71 5.59 5.83 11.90
C HIS A 71 4.50 6.21 12.90
N SER A 72 4.13 7.49 12.92
CA SER A 72 3.05 8.04 13.73
C SER A 72 1.66 7.57 13.26
N LEU A 73 0.66 7.64 14.14
CA LEU A 73 -0.73 7.29 13.79
C LEU A 73 -1.27 8.04 12.56
N PRO A 74 -1.08 9.36 12.39
CA PRO A 74 -1.48 10.06 11.17
C PRO A 74 -0.82 9.50 9.91
N THR A 75 0.45 9.12 9.98
CA THR A 75 1.20 8.52 8.87
C THR A 75 0.64 7.15 8.49
N LEU A 76 0.39 6.28 9.49
CA LEU A 76 -0.23 4.97 9.26
C LEU A 76 -1.63 5.08 8.68
N ASN A 77 -2.41 6.07 9.13
CA ASN A 77 -3.72 6.40 8.59
C ASN A 77 -3.65 6.77 7.10
N VAL A 78 -2.65 7.57 6.69
CA VAL A 78 -2.42 7.88 5.27
C VAL A 78 -2.10 6.60 4.49
N ILE A 79 -1.14 5.80 4.96
CA ILE A 79 -0.71 4.57 4.29
C ILE A 79 -1.91 3.63 4.08
N ASP A 80 -2.66 3.34 5.14
CA ASP A 80 -3.81 2.43 5.09
C ASP A 80 -4.91 2.97 4.16
N ARG A 81 -5.25 4.26 4.27
CA ARG A 81 -6.29 4.91 3.47
C ARG A 81 -6.04 4.79 1.97
N TYR A 82 -4.80 4.96 1.51
CA TYR A 82 -4.46 4.83 0.10
C TYR A 82 -4.31 3.37 -0.34
N ALA A 83 -3.72 2.52 0.50
CA ALA A 83 -3.57 1.11 0.20
C ALA A 83 -4.92 0.39 0.02
N ARG A 84 -5.96 0.79 0.78
CA ARG A 84 -7.33 0.25 0.63
C ARG A 84 -7.99 0.62 -0.69
N LYS A 85 -7.48 1.60 -1.42
CA LYS A 85 -7.98 2.00 -2.75
C LYS A 85 -7.32 1.21 -3.89
N ALA A 86 -6.32 0.37 -3.59
CA ALA A 86 -5.68 -0.46 -4.60
C ALA A 86 -6.66 -1.49 -5.18
N ARG A 87 -6.51 -1.81 -6.47
CA ARG A 87 -7.42 -2.70 -7.21
C ARG A 87 -7.47 -4.13 -6.66
N THR A 88 -6.37 -4.60 -6.06
CA THR A 88 -6.27 -5.94 -5.50
C THR A 88 -5.66 -5.91 -4.12
N LEU A 89 -5.99 -6.92 -3.31
CA LEU A 89 -5.42 -7.10 -1.97
C LEU A 89 -3.88 -7.12 -2.00
N ALA A 90 -3.29 -7.84 -2.97
CA ALA A 90 -1.85 -7.93 -3.13
C ALA A 90 -1.20 -6.57 -3.43
N LEU A 91 -1.79 -5.77 -4.34
CA LEU A 91 -1.30 -4.41 -4.63
C LEU A 91 -1.43 -3.48 -3.42
N GLY A 92 -2.51 -3.60 -2.65
CA GLY A 92 -2.69 -2.86 -1.41
C GLY A 92 -1.60 -3.18 -0.38
N TRP A 93 -1.25 -4.46 -0.21
CA TRP A 93 -0.18 -4.87 0.70
C TRP A 93 1.21 -4.50 0.22
N GLN A 94 1.48 -4.61 -1.08
CA GLN A 94 2.71 -4.10 -1.68
C GLN A 94 2.88 -2.60 -1.41
N MET A 95 1.81 -1.81 -1.59
CA MET A 95 1.80 -0.39 -1.26
C MET A 95 2.06 -0.14 0.23
N ARG A 96 1.40 -0.87 1.14
CA ARG A 96 1.65 -0.74 2.59
C ARG A 96 3.10 -1.00 2.94
N LEU A 97 3.65 -2.12 2.46
CA LEU A 97 5.03 -2.51 2.75
C LEU A 97 6.04 -1.47 2.25
N GLU A 98 5.86 -1.01 1.02
CA GLU A 98 6.76 -0.02 0.43
C GLU A 98 6.72 1.33 1.17
N LEU A 99 5.52 1.82 1.48
CA LEU A 99 5.36 3.07 2.24
C LEU A 99 5.87 2.92 3.68
N CYS A 100 5.64 1.79 4.34
CA CYS A 100 6.16 1.54 5.69
C CYS A 100 7.71 1.50 5.73
N ARG A 101 8.37 1.09 4.64
CA ARG A 101 9.85 1.12 4.51
C ARG A 101 10.41 2.51 4.26
N THR A 102 9.58 3.44 3.81
CA THR A 102 9.97 4.80 3.43
C THR A 102 10.00 5.72 4.65
N SER A 103 11.07 6.48 4.82
CA SER A 103 11.16 7.54 5.84
C SER A 103 10.66 8.85 5.24
N ALA A 104 9.50 9.33 5.68
CA ALA A 104 8.90 10.58 5.22
C ALA A 104 7.87 11.08 6.24
N ASP A 105 7.76 12.39 6.40
CA ASP A 105 6.71 13.01 7.21
C ASP A 105 5.33 12.80 6.58
N THR A 106 4.27 12.94 7.38
CA THR A 106 2.88 12.64 6.98
C THR A 106 2.47 13.28 5.64
N LEU A 107 2.82 14.55 5.40
CA LEU A 107 2.46 15.25 4.15
C LEU A 107 3.21 14.69 2.93
N ALA A 108 4.51 14.42 3.09
CA ALA A 108 5.31 13.80 2.05
C ALA A 108 4.85 12.35 1.80
N MET A 109 4.49 11.62 2.85
CA MET A 109 3.91 10.28 2.76
C MET A 109 2.60 10.29 1.97
N GLU A 110 1.74 11.27 2.18
CA GLU A 110 0.50 11.41 1.40
C GLU A 110 0.78 11.68 -0.08
N ALA A 111 1.74 12.54 -0.41
CA ALA A 111 2.14 12.78 -1.79
C ALA A 111 2.66 11.50 -2.47
N LEU A 112 3.51 10.73 -1.76
CA LEU A 112 4.02 9.45 -2.24
C LEU A 112 2.88 8.43 -2.44
N ALA A 113 1.97 8.33 -1.48
CA ALA A 113 0.82 7.41 -1.56
C ALA A 113 -0.12 7.75 -2.73
N LYS A 114 -0.39 9.04 -2.98
CA LYS A 114 -1.15 9.51 -4.15
C LYS A 114 -0.47 9.12 -5.45
N LYS A 115 0.83 9.37 -5.56
CA LYS A 115 1.63 9.02 -6.76
C LYS A 115 1.57 7.53 -7.04
N LYS A 116 1.78 6.70 -6.00
CA LYS A 116 1.73 5.24 -6.12
C LYS A 116 0.37 4.72 -6.53
N LEU A 117 -0.70 5.23 -5.93
CA LEU A 117 -2.05 4.83 -6.31
C LEU A 117 -2.33 5.14 -7.79
N LYS A 118 -1.89 6.30 -8.28
CA LYS A 118 -2.01 6.68 -9.69
C LYS A 118 -1.19 5.78 -10.63
N GLU A 119 -0.03 5.32 -10.20
CA GLU A 119 0.80 4.40 -10.97
C GLU A 119 0.16 3.01 -11.06
N LEU A 120 -0.38 2.49 -9.95
CA LEU A 120 -1.05 1.18 -9.89
C LEU A 120 -2.43 1.17 -10.58
N SER A 121 -3.07 2.32 -10.71
CA SER A 121 -4.37 2.44 -11.40
C SER A 121 -4.25 2.42 -12.92
N LYS A 122 -3.06 2.62 -13.50
CA LYS A 122 -2.87 2.55 -14.95
C LYS A 122 -3.14 1.12 -15.44
N PRO A 123 -3.80 0.94 -16.60
CA PRO A 123 -3.91 -0.36 -17.23
C PRO A 123 -2.52 -0.97 -17.42
N PRO A 124 -2.36 -2.30 -17.33
CA PRO A 124 -1.11 -2.93 -17.76
C PRO A 124 -0.80 -2.43 -19.18
N GLN A 125 0.39 -1.84 -19.37
CA GLN A 125 0.87 -1.55 -20.72
C GLN A 125 0.83 -2.89 -21.46
N PRO A 126 0.22 -2.98 -22.66
CA PRO A 126 0.34 -4.19 -23.45
C PRO A 126 1.84 -4.41 -23.65
N HIS A 127 2.36 -5.48 -23.05
CA HIS A 127 3.64 -6.05 -23.44
C HIS A 127 3.61 -6.15 -24.96
N GLY A 128 4.55 -5.47 -25.63
CA GLY A 128 4.61 -5.45 -27.07
C GLY A 128 4.63 -6.88 -27.56
N VAL A 129 3.59 -7.28 -28.28
CA VAL A 129 3.72 -8.37 -29.24
C VAL A 129 4.80 -7.85 -30.19
N SER A 130 6.01 -8.39 -30.05
CA SER A 130 7.07 -8.18 -31.02
C SER A 130 6.47 -8.55 -32.38
N PRO A 131 6.47 -7.68 -33.39
CA PRO A 131 5.96 -8.06 -34.70
C PRO A 131 6.84 -9.20 -35.20
N ALA A 132 6.33 -10.42 -35.10
CA ALA A 132 6.89 -11.56 -35.79
C ALA A 132 6.97 -11.15 -37.26
N LYS A 133 8.17 -11.22 -37.81
CA LYS A 133 8.49 -10.92 -39.19
C LYS A 133 7.36 -11.44 -40.09
N LEU A 134 6.64 -10.54 -40.75
CA LEU A 134 6.02 -10.83 -42.04
C LEU A 134 7.19 -11.06 -42.99
N VAL A 135 7.71 -12.30 -43.02
CA VAL A 135 8.44 -12.78 -44.18
C VAL A 135 7.38 -12.88 -45.25
N VAL A 136 7.33 -11.85 -46.10
CA VAL A 136 6.66 -11.93 -47.37
C VAL A 136 7.47 -12.94 -48.17
N ASP A 137 6.97 -14.17 -48.25
CA ASP A 137 7.41 -15.12 -49.26
C ASP A 137 7.18 -14.45 -50.61
N ASN A 138 8.24 -13.87 -51.18
CA ASN A 138 8.31 -13.57 -52.60
C ASN A 138 8.48 -14.92 -53.33
N GLY A 139 7.40 -15.69 -53.34
CA GLY A 139 7.25 -16.85 -54.22
C GLY A 139 7.05 -16.35 -55.64
N ASP A 140 8.12 -16.43 -56.41
CA ASP A 140 8.22 -16.41 -57.86
C ASP A 140 6.90 -16.49 -58.64
N TYR A 141 6.41 -15.32 -59.08
CA TYR A 141 5.48 -15.25 -60.20
C TYR A 141 6.30 -15.21 -61.49
N CYS A 142 6.63 -16.37 -62.06
CA CYS A 142 7.13 -16.47 -63.43
C CYS A 142 5.98 -16.30 -64.42
N PRO A 143 5.98 -15.30 -65.32
CA PRO A 143 4.93 -15.14 -66.31
C PRO A 143 5.50 -15.35 -67.71
N PHE A 144 5.68 -16.58 -68.21
CA PHE A 144 5.89 -16.76 -69.66
C PHE A 144 5.30 -18.08 -70.17
N SER A 145 4.23 -17.91 -70.94
CA SER A 145 3.65 -18.85 -71.87
C SER A 145 4.70 -19.46 -72.82
N CYS A 146 4.68 -20.78 -73.01
CA CYS A 146 5.05 -21.37 -74.29
C CYS A 146 4.61 -22.85 -74.40
N HIS A 147 3.95 -23.15 -75.53
CA HIS A 147 3.71 -24.46 -76.16
C HIS A 147 2.55 -25.28 -75.54
N ARG A 148 1.63 -25.88 -76.30
CA ARG A 148 1.64 -26.33 -77.70
C ARG A 148 0.21 -26.53 -78.20
#